data_AF-A0A219AIL9-F1
#
_entry.id   AF-A0A219AIL9-F1
#
_cell.length_a   1.000
_cell.length_b   1.000
_cell.length_c   1.000
_cell.angle_alpha   90.00
_cell.angle_beta   90.00
_cell.angle_gamma   90.00
#
_symmetry.space_group_name_H-M   'P 1'
#
loop_
_entity.id
_entity.type
_entity.pdbx_description
1 polymer ?
#
loop_
_entity_poly.entity_id
_entity_poly.type
_entity_poly.pdbx_seq_one_letter_code
_entity_poly.pdbx_strand_id
1 'polypeptide(L)'
;MNNSFGKFCTLIWINIKEAFTENKKLLLISVLLFLVSAILACVFVSSIDSGMGMVIHGLKKQLATGQIKLTYDSIFLSNFKVTLMMYFVGILFGIITAVLMILNGMIIGYVLGKGPFLVVLLYILPHGILEFPALIFSCTAGFTLFKFINRFIKNIRNPDNDYINHHYINTPGFSYNKDDKLSFKTRVSISYHQNNRILVQSLTILIVAIILLLIAAYIEVYITPGLAKHLVATYHLQ
;
A
#
# COMPACT_ATOMS: atom_id res chain seq x y z
N MET A 1 -34.49 -10.17 -9.54
CA MET A 1 -33.22 -10.15 -8.76
C MET A 1 -32.05 -9.42 -9.43
N ASN A 2 -32.08 -9.10 -10.73
CA ASN A 2 -30.91 -8.58 -11.46
C ASN A 2 -30.56 -7.09 -11.21
N ASN A 3 -31.51 -6.27 -10.71
CA ASN A 3 -31.29 -4.81 -10.54
C ASN A 3 -30.53 -4.39 -9.27
N SER A 4 -30.49 -5.23 -8.23
CA SER A 4 -29.81 -4.87 -6.96
C SER A 4 -28.30 -5.11 -7.04
N PHE A 5 -27.89 -6.25 -7.62
CA PHE A 5 -26.49 -6.60 -7.79
C PHE A 5 -25.76 -5.66 -8.76
N GLY A 6 -26.38 -5.32 -9.90
CA GLY A 6 -25.79 -4.38 -10.86
C GLY A 6 -25.56 -2.98 -10.27
N LYS A 7 -26.53 -2.48 -9.47
CA LYS A 7 -26.37 -1.20 -8.75
C LYS A 7 -25.23 -1.27 -7.73
N PHE A 8 -25.12 -2.37 -6.99
CA PHE A 8 -24.05 -2.58 -6.02
C PHE A 8 -22.65 -2.59 -6.68
N CYS A 9 -22.48 -3.33 -7.77
CA CYS A 9 -21.21 -3.33 -8.53
C CYS A 9 -20.86 -1.94 -9.07
N THR A 10 -21.86 -1.20 -9.55
CA THR A 10 -21.66 0.17 -10.05
C THR A 10 -21.18 1.11 -8.93
N LEU A 11 -21.76 1.01 -7.73
CA LEU A 11 -21.33 1.79 -6.57
C LEU A 11 -19.90 1.45 -6.15
N ILE A 12 -19.53 0.16 -6.11
CA ILE A 12 -18.15 -0.26 -5.84
C ILE A 12 -17.19 0.36 -6.86
N TRP A 13 -17.52 0.26 -8.15
CA TRP A 13 -16.69 0.79 -9.21
C TRP A 13 -16.47 2.29 -9.08
N ILE A 14 -17.54 3.05 -8.78
CA ILE A 14 -17.47 4.49 -8.54
C ILE A 14 -16.54 4.79 -7.36
N ASN A 15 -16.71 4.11 -6.23
CA ASN A 15 -15.87 4.31 -5.04
C ASN A 15 -14.39 4.02 -5.31
N ILE A 16 -14.08 2.94 -6.03
CA ILE A 16 -12.71 2.61 -6.45
C ILE A 16 -12.16 3.72 -7.33
N LYS A 17 -12.90 4.12 -8.37
CA LYS A 17 -12.48 5.17 -9.30
C LYS A 17 -12.21 6.49 -8.58
N GLU A 18 -13.10 6.90 -7.68
CA GLU A 18 -12.91 8.10 -6.86
C GLU A 18 -11.67 8.01 -5.97
N ALA A 19 -11.46 6.86 -5.31
CA ALA A 19 -10.30 6.66 -4.45
C ALA A 19 -8.98 6.84 -5.20
N PHE A 20 -8.85 6.30 -6.41
CA PHE A 20 -7.65 6.46 -7.22
C PHE A 20 -7.52 7.85 -7.86
N THR A 21 -8.62 8.43 -8.36
CA THR A 21 -8.58 9.74 -9.03
C THR A 21 -8.25 10.88 -8.06
N GLU A 22 -8.79 10.85 -6.84
CA GLU A 22 -8.52 11.87 -5.83
C GLU A 22 -7.15 11.73 -5.17
N ASN A 23 -6.57 10.53 -5.20
CA ASN A 23 -5.25 10.24 -4.62
C ASN A 23 -4.16 10.01 -5.68
N LYS A 24 -4.39 10.39 -6.95
CA LYS A 24 -3.45 10.23 -8.08
C LYS A 24 -2.04 10.77 -7.82
N LYS A 25 -1.92 11.87 -7.07
CA LYS A 25 -0.62 12.46 -6.72
C LYS A 25 0.15 11.56 -5.73
N LEU A 26 -0.55 11.01 -4.74
CA LEU A 26 0.03 10.07 -3.79
C LEU A 26 0.43 8.78 -4.49
N LEU A 27 -0.40 8.31 -5.43
CA LEU A 27 -0.08 7.17 -6.28
C LEU A 27 1.19 7.41 -7.10
N LEU A 28 1.31 8.56 -7.75
CA LEU A 28 2.51 8.92 -8.51
C LEU A 28 3.76 8.96 -7.61
N ILE A 29 3.65 9.52 -6.41
CA ILE A 29 4.74 9.53 -5.43
C ILE A 29 5.13 8.08 -5.06
N SER A 30 4.17 7.21 -4.76
CA SER A 30 4.44 5.80 -4.45
C SER A 30 5.12 5.05 -5.62
N VAL A 31 4.70 5.30 -6.85
CA VAL A 31 5.33 4.75 -8.06
C VAL A 31 6.77 5.24 -8.19
N LEU A 32 7.00 6.54 -8.03
CA LEU A 32 8.34 7.13 -8.13
C LEU A 32 9.27 6.61 -7.04
N LEU A 33 8.80 6.51 -5.79
CA LEU A 33 9.58 5.95 -4.68
C LEU A 33 10.04 4.53 -4.97
N PHE A 34 9.16 3.70 -5.54
CA PHE A 34 9.50 2.32 -5.91
C PHE A 34 10.46 2.26 -7.10
N LEU A 35 10.13 2.92 -8.21
CA LEU A 35 10.92 2.82 -9.45
C LEU A 35 12.30 3.45 -9.31
N VAL A 36 12.40 4.62 -8.70
CA VAL A 36 13.68 5.30 -8.51
C VAL A 36 14.59 4.47 -7.61
N SER A 37 14.08 3.94 -6.49
CA SER A 37 14.91 3.13 -5.60
C SER A 37 15.32 1.79 -6.22
N ALA A 38 14.44 1.17 -7.02
CA ALA A 38 14.78 -0.05 -7.77
C ALA A 38 15.83 0.19 -8.85
N ILE A 39 15.71 1.25 -9.64
CA ILE A 39 16.69 1.59 -10.67
C ILE A 39 18.04 1.92 -10.04
N LEU A 40 18.05 2.76 -8.99
CA LEU A 40 19.29 3.10 -8.28
C LEU A 40 19.95 1.85 -7.69
N ALA A 41 19.19 0.94 -7.07
CA ALA A 41 19.77 -0.27 -6.51
C ALA A 41 20.30 -1.25 -7.57
N CYS A 42 19.66 -1.31 -8.74
CA CYS A 42 20.12 -2.12 -9.86
C CYS A 42 21.42 -1.57 -10.48
N VAL A 43 21.51 -0.24 -10.66
CA VAL A 43 22.68 0.41 -11.27
C VAL A 43 23.88 0.45 -10.32
N PHE A 44 23.64 0.72 -9.03
CA PHE A 44 24.69 0.86 -8.01
C PHE A 44 24.87 -0.39 -7.15
N VAL A 45 24.57 -1.57 -7.69
CA VAL A 45 24.58 -2.85 -6.95
C VAL A 45 25.90 -3.12 -6.24
N SER A 46 27.04 -2.76 -6.86
CA SER A 46 28.37 -2.94 -6.30
C SER A 46 28.64 -2.03 -5.09
N SER A 47 28.09 -0.81 -5.10
CA SER A 47 28.27 0.17 -4.01
C SER A 47 27.41 -0.14 -2.79
N ILE A 48 26.27 -0.80 -2.97
CA ILE A 48 25.32 -1.09 -1.88
C ILE A 48 25.41 -2.53 -1.35
N ASP A 49 26.33 -3.33 -1.89
CA ASP A 49 26.41 -4.78 -1.65
C ASP A 49 26.52 -5.15 -0.17
N SER A 50 27.42 -4.49 0.55
CA SER A 50 27.61 -4.74 1.98
C SER A 50 26.36 -4.41 2.81
N GLY A 51 25.63 -3.35 2.44
CA GLY A 51 24.40 -2.94 3.13
C GLY A 51 23.22 -3.84 2.80
N MET A 52 22.97 -4.08 1.51
CA MET A 52 21.86 -4.91 1.04
C MET A 52 22.06 -6.39 1.34
N GLY A 53 23.30 -6.87 1.32
CA GLY A 53 23.67 -8.22 1.74
C GLY A 53 23.27 -8.50 3.19
N MET A 54 23.46 -7.53 4.10
CA MET A 54 23.02 -7.64 5.49
C MET A 54 21.49 -7.68 5.60
N VAL A 55 20.78 -6.81 4.87
CA VAL A 55 19.31 -6.78 4.84
C VAL A 55 18.76 -8.12 4.35
N ILE A 56 19.27 -8.64 3.23
CA ILE A 56 18.82 -9.91 2.64
C ILE A 56 19.18 -11.09 3.54
N HIS A 57 20.37 -11.09 4.16
CA HIS A 57 20.74 -12.13 5.10
C HIS A 57 19.85 -12.11 6.34
N GLY A 58 19.47 -10.93 6.84
CA GLY A 58 18.49 -10.77 7.91
C GLY A 58 17.12 -11.35 7.54
N LEU A 59 16.63 -11.07 6.34
CA LEU A 59 15.39 -11.64 5.80
C LEU A 59 15.48 -13.17 5.67
N LYS A 60 16.57 -13.69 5.10
CA LYS A 60 16.81 -15.15 4.96
C LYS A 60 16.92 -15.87 6.30
N LYS A 61 17.56 -15.25 7.29
CA LYS A 61 17.70 -15.83 8.64
C LYS A 61 16.34 -15.94 9.34
N GLN A 62 15.46 -14.94 9.21
CA GLN A 62 14.09 -15.01 9.72
C GLN A 62 13.28 -16.13 9.06
N LEU A 63 13.52 -16.42 7.78
CA LEU A 63 12.91 -17.54 7.05
C LEU A 63 13.47 -18.90 7.48
N ALA A 64 14.76 -18.99 7.82
CA ALA A 64 15.44 -20.23 8.16
C ALA A 64 15.24 -20.70 9.62
N THR A 65 15.00 -19.79 10.57
CA THR A 65 14.87 -20.12 12.00
C THR A 65 13.52 -20.71 12.42
N GLY A 66 12.65 -21.09 11.48
CA GLY A 66 11.47 -21.93 11.77
C GLY A 66 10.30 -21.28 12.51
N GLN A 67 10.27 -19.95 12.67
CA GLN A 67 9.04 -19.24 13.10
C GLN A 67 7.96 -19.19 12.00
N ILE A 68 8.35 -19.52 10.77
CA ILE A 68 7.45 -19.76 9.64
C ILE A 68 7.77 -21.18 9.16
N LYS A 69 6.87 -22.14 9.38
CA LYS A 69 7.01 -23.48 8.81
C LYS A 69 7.08 -23.33 7.29
N LEU A 70 8.13 -23.89 6.69
CA LEU A 70 8.33 -23.98 5.24
C LEU A 70 7.33 -24.97 4.63
N THR A 71 6.07 -24.56 4.62
CA THR A 71 5.12 -24.91 3.56
C THR A 71 4.98 -23.65 2.71
N TYR A 72 4.50 -23.79 1.48
CA TYR A 72 4.33 -22.75 0.44
C TYR A 72 3.60 -21.45 0.87
N ASP A 73 3.16 -21.34 2.12
CA ASP A 73 2.48 -20.21 2.77
C ASP A 73 3.41 -19.02 3.14
N SER A 74 4.74 -19.19 3.09
CA SER A 74 5.71 -18.29 3.76
C SER A 74 6.00 -16.96 3.04
N ILE A 75 5.91 -16.90 1.71
CA ILE A 75 6.21 -15.69 0.92
C ILE A 75 4.99 -14.77 0.84
N PHE A 76 3.81 -15.33 0.55
CA PHE A 76 2.54 -14.58 0.61
C PHE A 76 2.32 -13.93 1.97
N LEU A 77 2.47 -14.65 3.08
CA LEU A 77 2.31 -14.09 4.43
C LEU A 77 3.30 -12.96 4.69
N SER A 78 4.50 -13.03 4.13
CA SER A 78 5.51 -11.98 4.23
C SER A 78 5.09 -10.73 3.44
N ASN A 79 4.66 -10.90 2.19
CA ASN A 79 4.18 -9.78 1.35
C ASN A 79 2.87 -9.17 1.88
N PHE A 80 2.00 -9.98 2.48
CA PHE A 80 0.77 -9.53 3.14
C PHE A 80 1.08 -8.72 4.40
N LYS A 81 2.02 -9.20 5.23
CA LYS A 81 2.48 -8.48 6.41
C LYS A 81 3.11 -7.13 6.04
N VAL A 82 3.99 -7.09 5.03
CA VAL A 82 4.59 -5.83 4.53
C VAL A 82 3.50 -4.88 4.03
N THR A 83 2.55 -5.38 3.24
CA THR A 83 1.40 -4.61 2.76
C THR A 83 0.63 -3.98 3.92
N LEU A 84 0.25 -4.75 4.94
CA LEU A 84 -0.45 -4.19 6.10
C LEU A 84 0.42 -3.22 6.91
N MET A 85 1.70 -3.53 7.10
CA MET A 85 2.63 -2.65 7.81
C MET A 85 2.73 -1.29 7.11
N MET A 86 2.90 -1.25 5.79
CA MET A 86 2.98 -0.02 5.02
C MET A 86 1.73 0.86 5.19
N TYR A 87 0.55 0.24 5.30
CA TYR A 87 -0.70 0.94 5.56
C TYR A 87 -0.76 1.50 7.00
N PHE A 88 -0.66 0.65 8.01
CA PHE A 88 -0.86 1.05 9.41
C PHE A 88 0.23 1.98 9.92
N VAL A 89 1.46 1.79 9.48
CA VAL A 89 2.58 2.66 9.84
C VAL A 89 2.46 4.04 9.17
N GLY A 90 1.58 4.19 8.16
CA GLY A 90 1.24 5.50 7.58
C GLY A 90 0.74 6.52 8.61
N ILE A 91 0.17 6.05 9.72
CA ILE A 91 -0.21 6.88 10.87
C ILE A 91 0.98 7.72 11.38
N LEU A 92 2.22 7.20 11.29
CA LEU A 92 3.46 7.83 11.73
C LEU A 92 4.06 8.74 10.63
N PHE A 93 3.31 9.76 10.23
CA PHE A 93 3.73 10.79 9.25
C PHE A 93 4.01 10.32 7.82
N GLY A 94 3.70 9.07 7.48
CA GLY A 94 4.01 8.49 6.18
C GLY A 94 5.51 8.31 5.89
N ILE A 95 6.43 8.83 6.72
CA ILE A 95 7.88 8.70 6.50
C ILE A 95 8.29 7.24 6.49
N ILE A 96 7.83 6.47 7.47
CA ILE A 96 8.19 5.05 7.55
C ILE A 96 7.54 4.27 6.39
N THR A 97 6.31 4.62 5.97
CA THR A 97 5.71 4.06 4.74
C THR A 97 6.56 4.32 3.51
N ALA A 98 7.15 5.51 3.38
CA ALA A 98 8.06 5.84 2.29
C ALA A 98 9.37 5.03 2.37
N VAL A 99 9.96 4.91 3.56
CA VAL A 99 11.16 4.09 3.79
C VAL A 99 10.91 2.63 3.42
N LEU A 100 9.78 2.06 3.85
CA LEU A 100 9.41 0.69 3.48
C LEU A 100 9.24 0.53 1.96
N MET A 101 8.66 1.51 1.28
CA MET A 101 8.56 1.46 -0.19
C MET A 101 9.94 1.51 -0.85
N ILE A 102 10.80 2.43 -0.40
CA ILE A 102 12.17 2.58 -0.91
C ILE A 102 12.92 1.26 -0.73
N LEU A 103 12.88 0.66 0.46
CA LEU A 103 13.52 -0.62 0.76
C LEU A 103 12.98 -1.75 -0.13
N ASN A 104 11.67 -1.82 -0.38
CA ASN A 104 11.11 -2.81 -1.30
C ASN A 104 11.65 -2.63 -2.72
N GLY A 105 11.66 -1.41 -3.25
CA GLY A 105 12.27 -1.14 -4.55
C GLY A 105 13.76 -1.48 -4.57
N MET A 106 14.51 -1.14 -3.51
CA MET A 106 15.94 -1.48 -3.40
C MET A 106 16.19 -3.00 -3.38
N ILE A 107 15.36 -3.78 -2.68
CA ILE A 107 15.45 -5.24 -2.67
C ILE A 107 15.30 -5.79 -4.09
N ILE A 108 14.25 -5.37 -4.81
CA ILE A 108 14.00 -5.82 -6.17
C ILE A 108 15.14 -5.41 -7.11
N GLY A 109 15.58 -4.14 -7.05
CA GLY A 109 16.69 -3.64 -7.86
C GLY A 109 18.01 -4.35 -7.60
N TYR A 110 18.33 -4.60 -6.32
CA TYR A 110 19.55 -5.32 -5.95
C TYR A 110 19.54 -6.76 -6.45
N VAL A 111 18.42 -7.48 -6.31
CA VAL A 111 18.29 -8.87 -6.78
C VAL A 111 18.42 -8.94 -8.30
N LEU A 112 17.83 -7.99 -9.04
CA LEU A 112 17.99 -7.86 -10.49
C LEU A 112 19.43 -7.53 -10.91
N GLY A 113 20.15 -6.71 -10.15
CA GLY A 113 21.53 -6.32 -10.45
C GLY A 113 22.59 -7.37 -10.10
N LYS A 114 22.29 -8.32 -9.20
CA LYS A 114 23.24 -9.37 -8.78
C LYS A 114 23.22 -10.63 -9.64
N GLY A 115 22.05 -11.04 -10.11
CA GLY A 115 21.91 -12.24 -10.92
C GLY A 115 21.96 -11.95 -12.42
N PRO A 116 21.94 -12.99 -13.28
CA PRO A 116 21.69 -12.80 -14.70
C PRO A 116 20.32 -12.12 -14.84
N PHE A 117 20.32 -10.86 -15.29
CA PHE A 117 19.14 -10.00 -15.30
C PHE A 117 17.90 -10.70 -15.86
N LEU A 118 18.06 -11.37 -17.00
CA LEU A 118 16.97 -12.05 -17.70
C LEU A 118 16.41 -13.22 -16.89
N VAL A 119 17.27 -14.01 -16.24
CA VAL A 119 16.84 -15.14 -15.40
C VAL A 119 16.06 -14.63 -14.20
N VAL A 120 16.64 -13.71 -13.44
CA VAL A 120 15.99 -13.14 -12.25
C VAL A 120 14.66 -12.48 -12.58
N LEU A 121 14.61 -11.70 -13.66
CA LEU A 121 13.38 -11.07 -14.12
C LEU A 121 12.31 -12.12 -14.42
N LEU A 122 12.66 -13.22 -15.09
CA LEU A 122 11.75 -14.31 -15.44
C LEU A 122 11.18 -15.04 -14.21
N TYR A 123 11.96 -15.15 -13.14
CA TYR A 123 11.50 -15.72 -11.88
C TYR A 123 10.53 -14.79 -11.13
N ILE A 124 10.74 -13.49 -11.20
CA ILE A 124 9.95 -12.48 -10.50
C ILE A 124 8.67 -12.13 -11.27
N LEU A 125 8.75 -12.04 -12.61
CA LEU A 125 7.68 -11.50 -13.46
C LEU A 125 6.30 -12.14 -13.27
N PRO A 126 6.16 -13.49 -13.10
CA PRO A 126 4.85 -14.13 -13.04
C PRO A 126 3.98 -13.59 -11.90
N HIS A 127 4.52 -13.47 -10.69
CA HIS A 127 3.81 -12.93 -9.53
C HIS A 127 4.02 -11.42 -9.39
N GLY A 128 5.23 -10.92 -9.70
CA GLY A 128 5.62 -9.51 -9.55
C GLY A 128 4.74 -8.51 -10.32
N ILE A 129 4.12 -8.93 -11.42
CA ILE A 129 3.18 -8.09 -12.16
C ILE A 129 1.96 -7.66 -11.33
N LEU A 130 1.58 -8.45 -10.32
CA LEU A 130 0.49 -8.14 -9.40
C LEU A 130 1.00 -7.65 -8.04
N GLU A 131 2.14 -8.17 -7.56
CA GLU A 131 2.71 -7.76 -6.27
C GLU A 131 3.21 -6.31 -6.29
N PHE A 132 3.86 -5.85 -7.36
CA PHE A 132 4.37 -4.48 -7.40
C PHE A 132 3.24 -3.44 -7.39
N PRO A 133 2.16 -3.59 -8.19
CA PRO A 133 0.98 -2.74 -8.04
C PRO A 133 0.35 -2.83 -6.65
N ALA A 134 0.27 -4.02 -6.04
CA ALA A 134 -0.28 -4.19 -4.69
C ALA A 134 0.53 -3.39 -3.65
N LEU A 135 1.87 -3.46 -3.68
CA LEU A 135 2.74 -2.67 -2.80
C LEU A 135 2.57 -1.16 -3.03
N ILE A 136 2.53 -0.72 -4.29
CA ILE A 136 2.30 0.68 -4.66
C ILE A 136 0.96 1.19 -4.14
N PHE A 137 -0.10 0.38 -4.27
CA PHE A 137 -1.42 0.71 -3.75
C PHE A 137 -1.43 0.75 -2.23
N SER A 138 -0.78 -0.18 -1.54
CA SER A 138 -0.68 -0.14 -0.09
C SER A 138 0.06 1.10 0.43
N CYS A 139 1.15 1.49 -0.22
CA CYS A 139 1.85 2.74 0.07
C CYS A 139 0.94 3.96 -0.13
N THR A 140 0.21 3.99 -1.24
CA THR A 140 -0.77 5.05 -1.54
C THR A 140 -1.86 5.10 -0.47
N ALA A 141 -2.35 3.94 -0.02
CA ALA A 141 -3.32 3.81 1.05
C ALA A 141 -2.76 4.34 2.38
N GLY A 142 -1.51 4.01 2.72
CA GLY A 142 -0.82 4.52 3.92
C GLY A 142 -0.64 6.04 3.90
N PHE A 143 -0.24 6.64 2.77
CA PHE A 143 -0.20 8.10 2.62
C PHE A 143 -1.58 8.74 2.69
N THR A 144 -2.60 8.07 2.15
CA THR A 144 -3.99 8.55 2.20
C THR A 144 -4.53 8.51 3.64
N LEU A 145 -4.17 7.48 4.41
CA LEU A 145 -4.47 7.38 5.83
C LEU A 145 -3.78 8.50 6.62
N PHE A 146 -2.50 8.80 6.34
CA PHE A 146 -1.81 9.93 6.93
C PHE A 146 -2.51 11.26 6.63
N LYS A 147 -2.89 11.49 5.37
CA LYS A 147 -3.64 12.67 4.93
C LYS A 147 -4.96 12.82 5.69
N PHE A 148 -5.68 11.72 5.93
CA PHE A 148 -6.88 11.71 6.77
C PHE A 148 -6.56 12.16 8.20
N ILE A 149 -5.57 11.52 8.85
CA ILE A 149 -5.19 11.81 10.24
C ILE A 149 -4.75 13.26 10.41
N ASN A 150 -3.93 13.78 9.50
CA ASN A 150 -3.46 15.15 9.53
C ASN A 150 -4.63 16.15 9.44
N ARG A 151 -5.57 15.93 8.52
CA ARG A 151 -6.79 16.77 8.41
C ARG A 151 -7.70 16.62 9.62
N PHE A 152 -7.86 15.40 10.11
CA PHE A 152 -8.68 15.10 11.27
C PHE A 152 -8.18 15.82 12.53
N ILE A 153 -6.88 15.73 12.82
CA ILE A 153 -6.23 16.43 13.94
C ILE A 153 -6.30 17.95 13.74
N LYS A 154 -6.04 18.44 12.52
CA LYS A 154 -6.13 19.87 12.20
C LYS A 154 -7.53 20.44 12.44
N ASN A 155 -8.57 19.73 12.00
CA ASN A 155 -9.97 20.15 12.18
C ASN A 155 -10.45 19.97 13.61
N ILE A 156 -9.92 18.99 14.35
CA ILE A 156 -10.14 18.95 15.80
C ILE A 156 -9.55 20.21 16.40
N ARG A 157 -8.27 20.55 16.13
CA ARG A 157 -7.60 21.71 16.73
C ARG A 157 -8.27 23.04 16.36
N ASN A 158 -8.54 23.26 15.07
CA ASN A 158 -9.18 24.45 14.52
C ASN A 158 -10.38 23.99 13.68
N PRO A 159 -11.59 23.94 14.27
CA PRO A 159 -12.80 23.56 13.55
C PRO A 159 -13.05 24.44 12.33
N ASP A 160 -13.50 23.83 11.26
CA ASP A 160 -13.85 24.52 10.03
C ASP A 160 -15.24 25.16 10.19
N ASN A 161 -15.25 26.47 10.42
CA ASN A 161 -16.47 27.23 10.66
C ASN A 161 -17.41 27.21 9.44
N ASP A 162 -16.86 27.22 8.22
CA ASP A 162 -17.66 27.21 6.99
C ASP A 162 -18.38 25.88 6.84
N TYR A 163 -17.68 24.78 7.12
CA TYR A 163 -18.27 23.44 7.13
C TYR A 163 -19.38 23.32 8.19
N ILE A 164 -19.14 23.83 9.40
CA ILE A 164 -20.13 23.81 10.50
C ILE A 164 -21.39 24.60 10.13
N ASN A 165 -21.22 25.81 9.60
CA ASN A 165 -22.33 26.68 9.23
C ASN A 165 -23.19 26.06 8.13
N HIS A 166 -22.59 25.38 7.15
CA HIS A 166 -23.35 24.74 6.08
C HIS A 166 -24.01 23.41 6.46
N HIS A 167 -23.44 22.64 7.39
CA HIS A 167 -23.91 21.26 7.66
C HIS A 167 -24.61 21.07 9.00
N TYR A 168 -24.37 21.93 10.00
CA TYR A 168 -24.83 21.70 11.37
C TYR A 168 -25.73 22.79 11.95
N ILE A 169 -25.71 24.02 11.42
CA ILE A 169 -26.43 25.18 12.02
C ILE A 169 -27.96 24.98 12.12
N ASN A 170 -28.53 24.15 11.24
CA ASN A 170 -29.96 23.83 11.23
C ASN A 170 -30.30 22.52 11.98
N THR A 171 -29.33 21.91 12.66
CA THR A 171 -29.55 20.65 13.39
C THR A 171 -30.25 20.93 14.72
N PRO A 172 -31.39 20.27 15.02
CA PRO A 172 -32.08 20.46 16.29
C PRO A 172 -31.16 20.19 17.48
N GLY A 173 -31.07 21.14 18.42
CA GLY A 173 -30.22 21.02 19.61
C GLY A 173 -28.74 21.35 19.39
N PHE A 174 -28.34 21.78 18.19
CA PHE A 174 -26.99 22.28 17.91
C PHE A 174 -26.99 23.82 17.86
N SER A 175 -26.53 24.46 18.94
CA SER A 175 -26.25 25.90 18.96
C SER A 175 -24.75 26.12 18.85
N TYR A 176 -24.32 26.83 17.82
CA TYR A 176 -22.91 27.15 17.59
C TYR A 176 -22.77 28.65 17.37
N ASN A 177 -22.07 29.31 18.28
CA ASN A 177 -21.55 30.66 18.06
C ASN A 177 -20.04 30.56 17.78
N LYS A 178 -19.51 31.40 16.89
CA LYS A 178 -18.09 31.36 16.49
C LYS A 178 -17.14 31.57 17.68
N ASP A 179 -17.62 32.30 18.68
CA ASP A 179 -16.91 32.63 19.92
C ASP A 179 -17.13 31.59 21.04
N ASP A 180 -18.09 30.67 20.86
CA ASP A 180 -18.35 29.61 21.82
C ASP A 180 -17.35 28.45 21.66
N LYS A 181 -16.78 28.03 22.80
CA LYS A 181 -15.91 26.84 22.82
C LYS A 181 -16.72 25.57 22.60
N LEU A 182 -16.70 25.06 21.37
CA LEU A 182 -17.22 23.73 21.03
C LEU A 182 -16.64 22.65 21.95
N SER A 183 -17.52 21.78 22.46
CA SER A 183 -17.12 20.60 23.21
C SER A 183 -16.21 19.68 22.38
N PHE A 184 -15.26 19.02 23.03
CA PHE A 184 -14.33 18.10 22.38
C PHE A 184 -15.04 16.99 21.61
N LYS A 185 -16.11 16.40 22.17
CA LYS A 185 -16.90 15.35 21.50
C LYS A 185 -17.51 15.85 20.18
N THR A 186 -18.01 17.08 20.19
CA THR A 186 -18.60 17.73 19.02
C THR A 186 -17.55 17.97 17.94
N ARG A 187 -16.35 18.46 18.32
CA ARG A 187 -15.21 18.66 17.40
C ARG A 187 -14.77 17.36 16.75
N VAL A 188 -14.71 16.28 17.52
CA VAL A 188 -14.36 14.93 17.01
C VAL A 188 -15.39 14.46 15.99
N SER A 189 -16.69 14.56 16.30
CA SER A 189 -17.76 14.13 15.40
C SER A 189 -17.76 14.92 14.09
N ILE A 190 -17.71 16.26 14.17
CA ILE A 190 -17.66 17.14 12.99
C ILE A 190 -16.44 16.81 12.12
N SER A 191 -15.27 16.70 12.73
CA SER A 191 -14.02 16.39 12.03
C SER A 191 -14.07 15.02 11.34
N TYR A 192 -14.69 14.03 11.98
CA TYR A 192 -14.90 12.71 11.38
C TYR A 192 -15.82 12.80 10.17
N HIS A 193 -17.02 13.39 10.31
CA HIS A 193 -17.96 13.51 9.20
C HIS A 193 -17.38 14.26 8.00
N GLN A 194 -16.61 15.33 8.25
CA GLN A 194 -15.97 16.12 7.20
C GLN A 194 -14.90 15.32 6.43
N ASN A 195 -14.14 14.46 7.11
CA ASN A 195 -12.96 13.81 6.54
C ASN A 195 -13.14 12.30 6.27
N ASN A 196 -14.26 11.69 6.67
CA ASN A 196 -14.50 10.24 6.57
C ASN A 196 -14.30 9.71 5.14
N ARG A 197 -14.64 10.52 4.13
CA ARG A 197 -14.42 10.15 2.72
C ARG A 197 -12.96 9.77 2.43
N ILE A 198 -11.98 10.45 3.04
CA ILE A 198 -10.56 10.16 2.83
C ILE A 198 -10.17 8.81 3.47
N LEU A 199 -10.75 8.49 4.64
CA LEU A 199 -10.54 7.20 5.29
C LEU A 199 -11.15 6.05 4.47
N VAL A 200 -12.35 6.24 3.92
CA VAL A 200 -12.99 5.25 3.03
C VAL A 200 -12.13 5.02 1.78
N GLN A 201 -11.56 6.07 1.20
CA GLN A 201 -10.65 5.95 0.07
C GLN A 201 -9.37 5.18 0.44
N SER A 202 -8.76 5.46 1.60
CA SER A 202 -7.55 4.74 2.02
C SER A 202 -7.82 3.24 2.18
N LEU A 203 -8.95 2.89 2.80
CA LEU A 203 -9.39 1.51 2.97
C LEU A 203 -9.72 0.84 1.63
N THR A 204 -10.36 1.56 0.70
CA THR A 204 -10.70 1.03 -0.62
C THR A 204 -9.44 0.69 -1.41
N ILE A 205 -8.43 1.57 -1.41
CA ILE A 205 -7.14 1.30 -2.08
C ILE A 205 -6.44 0.10 -1.43
N LEU A 206 -6.47 0.00 -0.09
CA LEU A 206 -5.92 -1.15 0.63
C LEU A 206 -6.61 -2.47 0.25
N ILE A 207 -7.94 -2.48 0.16
CA ILE A 207 -8.70 -3.68 -0.24
C ILE A 207 -8.31 -4.12 -1.65
N VAL A 208 -8.21 -3.17 -2.59
CA VAL A 208 -7.74 -3.47 -3.95
C VAL A 208 -6.31 -4.04 -3.92
N ALA A 209 -5.41 -3.48 -3.10
CA ALA A 209 -4.06 -4.01 -2.93
C ALA A 209 -4.05 -5.46 -2.42
N ILE A 210 -4.87 -5.76 -1.41
CA ILE A 210 -4.99 -7.11 -0.84
C ILE A 210 -5.54 -8.10 -1.88
N ILE A 211 -6.53 -7.71 -2.68
CA ILE A 211 -7.07 -8.56 -3.75
C ILE A 211 -5.99 -8.87 -4.78
N LEU A 212 -5.21 -7.89 -5.23
CA LEU A 212 -4.10 -8.10 -6.15
C LEU A 212 -3.06 -9.07 -5.56
N LEU A 213 -2.75 -8.90 -4.28
CA LEU A 213 -1.78 -9.76 -3.60
C LEU A 213 -2.28 -11.22 -3.46
N LEU A 214 -3.57 -11.43 -3.21
CA LEU A 214 -4.16 -12.77 -3.17
C LEU A 214 -4.05 -13.47 -4.53
N ILE A 215 -4.30 -12.73 -5.62
CA ILE A 215 -4.13 -13.27 -6.98
C ILE A 215 -2.65 -13.55 -7.25
N ALA A 216 -1.75 -12.66 -6.83
CA ALA A 216 -0.31 -12.85 -6.98
C ALA A 216 0.19 -14.12 -6.28
N ALA A 217 -0.26 -14.36 -5.05
CA ALA A 217 0.06 -15.57 -4.28
C ALA A 217 -0.40 -16.84 -4.98
N TYR A 218 -1.60 -16.83 -5.57
CA TYR A 218 -2.08 -17.95 -6.36
C TYR A 218 -1.15 -18.23 -7.56
N ILE A 219 -0.73 -17.18 -8.28
CA ILE A 219 0.23 -17.30 -9.39
C ILE A 219 1.60 -17.79 -8.89
N GLU A 220 2.05 -17.32 -7.74
CA GLU A 220 3.30 -17.73 -7.10
C GLU A 220 3.31 -19.23 -6.80
N VAL A 221 2.24 -19.76 -6.21
CA VAL A 221 2.16 -21.17 -5.79
C VAL A 221 1.94 -22.11 -6.97
N TYR A 222 1.03 -21.78 -7.88
CA TYR A 222 0.56 -22.73 -8.90
C TYR A 222 1.24 -22.57 -10.26
N ILE A 223 1.71 -21.37 -10.61
CA ILE A 223 2.21 -21.07 -11.95
C ILE A 223 3.74 -20.92 -11.95
N THR A 224 4.27 -20.15 -11.01
CA THR A 224 5.70 -19.76 -10.99
C THR A 224 6.65 -20.96 -10.99
N PRO A 225 6.45 -22.05 -10.21
CA PRO A 225 7.40 -23.17 -10.17
C PRO A 225 7.40 -23.98 -11.47
N GLY A 226 6.24 -24.17 -12.10
CA GLY A 226 6.11 -24.89 -13.37
C GLY A 226 6.73 -24.11 -14.53
N LEU A 227 6.46 -22.81 -14.58
CA LEU A 227 6.98 -21.90 -15.59
C LEU A 227 8.50 -21.75 -15.50
N ALA A 228 9.03 -21.57 -14.29
CA ALA A 228 10.47 -21.51 -14.05
C ALA A 228 11.19 -22.79 -14.50
N LYS A 229 10.68 -23.98 -14.12
CA LYS A 229 11.27 -25.26 -14.53
C LYS A 229 11.29 -25.44 -16.04
N HIS A 230 10.19 -25.07 -16.71
CA HIS A 230 10.12 -25.17 -18.16
C HIS A 230 11.12 -24.23 -18.85
N LEU A 231 11.23 -22.98 -18.40
CA LEU A 231 12.10 -21.99 -19.01
C LEU A 231 13.58 -22.28 -18.79
N VAL A 232 13.98 -22.74 -17.61
CA VAL A 232 15.35 -23.22 -17.36
C VAL A 232 15.70 -24.41 -18.27
N ALA A 233 14.77 -25.35 -18.44
CA ALA A 233 14.97 -26.51 -19.29
C ALA A 233 15.06 -26.15 -20.79
N THR A 234 14.25 -25.21 -21.27
CA THR A 234 14.19 -24.81 -22.69
C THR A 234 15.35 -23.91 -23.10
N TYR A 235 15.80 -22.99 -22.23
CA TYR A 235 16.80 -21.99 -22.57
C TYR A 235 18.20 -22.28 -22.02
N HIS A 236 18.41 -23.43 -21.35
CA HIS A 236 19.68 -23.81 -20.71
C HIS A 236 20.28 -22.71 -19.83
N LEU A 237 19.40 -21.96 -19.14
CA LEU A 237 19.80 -20.88 -18.24
C LEU A 237 20.41 -21.50 -16.98
N GLN A 238 21.74 -21.46 -16.85
CA GLN A 238 22.49 -21.85 -15.64
C GLN A 238 22.48 -20.74 -14.59
#